data_AF-A0A7D5M4L1-F1
#
_entry.id   AF-A0A7D5M4L1-F1
#
_cell.length_a   1.000
_cell.length_b   1.000
_cell.length_c   1.000
_cell.angle_alpha   90.00
_cell.angle_beta   90.00
_cell.angle_gamma   90.00
#
_symmetry.space_group_name_H-M   'P 1'
#
loop_
_entity.id
_entity.type
_entity.pdbx_description
1 polymer ?
#
loop_
_entity_poly.entity_id
_entity_poly.type
_entity_poly.pdbx_seq_one_letter_code
_entity_poly.pdbx_strand_id
1 'polypeptide(L)'
;MGLSEKELQENIQKMSPGDKLICNKLTLHLTSIKEFHQETMYVLKLFDVNKKCIRNGPAILTKPKKQRRAFSTFIATIILVGISVAGSAIILPLLTSSTDTINQNTACYLVNVKLYKITSAFQAYFIANLQNSGNIYVTDVSITFADDLNAKYGFYENSLTLLPGTSLVKNQTFAGTITKGNSYIVDANIIAEDGSKASCIQVVTAR
;
A
#
# COMPACT_ATOMS: atom_id res chain seq x y z
N MET A 1 -57.40 -36.28 -28.69
CA MET A 1 -56.04 -36.18 -28.12
C MET A 1 -55.43 -34.90 -28.66
N GLY A 2 -55.51 -33.80 -27.89
CA GLY A 2 -54.90 -32.53 -28.27
C GLY A 2 -53.52 -32.38 -27.65
N LEU A 3 -52.61 -31.70 -28.35
CA LEU A 3 -51.31 -31.30 -27.81
C LEU A 3 -51.54 -30.44 -26.56
N SER A 4 -50.74 -30.65 -25.52
CA SER A 4 -50.73 -29.75 -24.36
C SER A 4 -50.20 -28.37 -24.77
N GLU A 5 -50.59 -27.31 -24.05
CA GLU A 5 -50.16 -25.94 -24.37
C GLU A 5 -48.63 -25.79 -24.42
N LYS A 6 -47.91 -26.48 -23.52
CA LYS A 6 -46.44 -26.50 -23.49
C LYS A 6 -45.84 -27.17 -24.72
N GLU A 7 -46.36 -28.33 -25.13
CA GLU A 7 -45.88 -29.04 -26.32
C GLU A 7 -46.17 -28.23 -27.59
N LEU A 8 -47.30 -27.53 -27.66
CA LEU A 8 -47.63 -26.64 -28.77
C LEU A 8 -46.64 -25.47 -28.84
N GLN A 9 -46.31 -24.85 -27.70
CA GLN A 9 -45.34 -23.75 -27.64
C GLN A 9 -43.93 -24.21 -28.03
N GLU A 10 -43.47 -25.36 -27.55
CA GLU A 10 -42.16 -25.92 -27.92
C GLU A 10 -42.07 -26.25 -29.42
N ASN A 11 -43.14 -26.80 -29.99
CA ASN A 11 -43.19 -27.08 -31.42
C ASN A 11 -43.17 -25.80 -32.26
N ILE A 12 -43.91 -24.75 -31.86
CA ILE A 12 -43.87 -23.44 -32.54
C ILE A 12 -42.48 -22.81 -32.45
N GLN A 13 -41.77 -22.94 -31.32
CA GLN A 13 -40.40 -22.43 -31.19
C GLN A 13 -39.39 -23.11 -32.12
N LYS A 14 -39.66 -24.35 -32.54
CA LYS A 14 -38.81 -25.12 -33.47
C LYS A 14 -39.16 -24.89 -34.95
N MET A 15 -40.28 -24.23 -35.26
CA MET A 15 -40.71 -23.99 -36.64
C MET A 15 -39.95 -22.84 -37.30
N SER A 16 -39.68 -22.98 -38.59
CA SER A 16 -39.17 -21.93 -39.47
C SER A 16 -40.31 -21.24 -40.23
N PRO A 17 -40.12 -19.99 -40.70
CA PRO A 17 -41.12 -19.31 -41.53
C PRO A 17 -41.45 -20.15 -42.78
N GLY A 18 -42.73 -20.43 -43.00
CA GLY A 18 -43.20 -21.32 -44.07
C GLY A 18 -43.68 -22.68 -43.57
N ASP A 19 -43.28 -23.10 -42.37
CA ASP A 19 -43.64 -24.40 -41.81
C ASP A 19 -45.13 -24.47 -41.41
N LYS A 20 -45.67 -25.69 -41.50
CA LYS A 20 -47.05 -26.00 -41.15
C LYS A 20 -47.08 -27.02 -40.02
N LEU A 21 -47.86 -26.73 -38.98
CA LEU A 21 -48.15 -27.64 -37.89
C LEU A 21 -49.61 -28.03 -37.95
N ILE A 22 -49.90 -29.33 -38.02
CA ILE A 22 -51.26 -29.85 -38.04
C ILE A 22 -51.60 -30.33 -36.63
N CYS A 23 -52.62 -29.73 -36.02
CA CYS A 23 -53.11 -30.15 -34.72
C CYS A 23 -54.64 -30.21 -34.75
N ASN A 24 -55.23 -31.34 -34.34
CA ASN A 24 -56.68 -31.51 -34.24
C ASN A 24 -57.47 -31.07 -35.48
N LYS A 25 -57.00 -31.46 -36.68
CA LYS A 25 -57.57 -31.11 -38.00
C LYS A 25 -57.47 -29.62 -38.38
N LEU A 26 -56.83 -28.79 -37.57
CA LEU A 26 -56.48 -27.40 -37.90
C LEU A 26 -55.03 -27.32 -38.36
N THR A 27 -54.75 -26.44 -39.32
CA THR A 27 -53.39 -26.20 -39.81
C THR A 27 -52.91 -24.82 -39.34
N LEU A 28 -51.86 -24.80 -38.53
CA LEU A 28 -51.14 -23.60 -38.13
C LEU A 28 -49.99 -23.36 -39.13
N HIS A 29 -49.93 -22.16 -39.70
CA HIS A 29 -48.88 -21.74 -40.61
C HIS A 29 -48.08 -20.59 -40.00
N LEU A 30 -46.78 -20.80 -39.82
CA LEU A 30 -45.89 -19.76 -39.32
C LEU A 30 -45.48 -18.86 -40.48
N THR A 31 -45.92 -17.60 -40.44
CA THR A 31 -45.73 -16.67 -41.55
C THR A 31 -44.43 -15.87 -41.39
N SER A 32 -44.11 -15.44 -40.17
CA SER A 32 -42.93 -14.61 -39.90
C SER A 32 -42.56 -14.70 -38.42
N ILE A 33 -41.27 -14.61 -38.15
CA ILE A 33 -40.71 -14.47 -36.80
C ILE A 33 -40.09 -13.09 -36.74
N LYS A 34 -40.44 -12.30 -35.72
CA LYS A 34 -39.86 -10.97 -35.47
C LYS A 34 -39.30 -10.94 -34.05
N GLU A 35 -38.08 -10.46 -33.88
CA GLU A 35 -37.50 -10.22 -32.56
C GLU A 35 -37.71 -8.77 -32.14
N PHE A 36 -38.17 -8.54 -30.92
CA PHE A 36 -38.42 -7.20 -30.38
C PHE A 36 -37.94 -7.13 -28.92
N HIS A 37 -36.97 -6.25 -28.64
CA HIS A 37 -36.52 -5.87 -27.28
C HIS A 37 -36.24 -7.02 -26.28
N GLN A 38 -35.95 -8.25 -26.74
CA GLN A 38 -35.68 -9.52 -26.01
C GLN A 38 -36.80 -10.58 -26.05
N GLU A 39 -37.91 -10.30 -26.71
CA GLU A 39 -39.00 -11.26 -26.96
C GLU A 39 -39.07 -11.64 -28.44
N THR A 40 -39.36 -12.92 -28.72
CA THR A 40 -39.56 -13.43 -30.07
C THR A 40 -41.07 -13.51 -30.35
N MET A 41 -41.53 -12.73 -31.32
CA MET A 41 -42.92 -12.67 -31.75
C MET A 41 -43.12 -13.54 -32.99
N TYR A 42 -44.06 -14.47 -32.91
CA TYR A 42 -44.40 -15.39 -33.99
C TYR A 42 -45.73 -14.97 -34.62
N VAL A 43 -45.74 -14.68 -35.91
CA VAL A 43 -46.97 -14.35 -36.64
C VAL A 43 -47.55 -15.65 -37.21
N LEU A 44 -48.67 -16.09 -36.64
CA LEU A 44 -49.31 -17.37 -36.96
C LEU A 44 -50.63 -17.15 -37.69
N LYS A 45 -50.89 -17.97 -38.71
CA LYS A 45 -52.18 -18.09 -39.37
C LYS A 45 -52.78 -19.46 -39.10
N LEU A 46 -54.04 -19.50 -38.68
CA LEU A 46 -54.79 -20.72 -38.41
C LEU A 46 -55.77 -20.97 -39.55
N PHE A 47 -55.73 -22.17 -40.12
CA PHE A 47 -56.62 -22.62 -41.19
C PHE A 47 -57.49 -23.79 -40.74
N ASP A 48 -58.74 -23.78 -41.20
CA ASP A 48 -59.68 -24.90 -41.07
C ASP A 48 -59.34 -26.04 -42.04
N VAL A 49 -60.00 -27.19 -41.90
CA VAL A 49 -59.95 -28.36 -42.80
C VAL A 49 -60.20 -27.96 -44.25
N ASN A 50 -61.06 -26.98 -44.48
CA ASN A 50 -61.40 -26.45 -45.80
C ASN A 50 -60.41 -25.38 -46.32
N LYS A 51 -59.22 -25.26 -45.70
CA LYS A 51 -58.17 -24.27 -46.01
C LYS A 51 -58.64 -22.80 -45.90
N LYS A 52 -59.75 -22.53 -45.22
CA LYS A 52 -60.21 -21.17 -44.92
C LYS A 52 -59.45 -20.64 -43.71
N CYS A 53 -58.89 -19.43 -43.82
CA CYS A 53 -58.19 -18.79 -42.70
C CYS A 53 -59.21 -18.38 -41.63
N ILE A 54 -59.07 -18.93 -40.42
CA ILE A 54 -59.94 -18.66 -39.28
C ILE A 54 -59.39 -17.49 -38.46
N ARG A 55 -58.06 -17.43 -38.27
CA ARG A 55 -57.42 -16.42 -37.43
C ARG A 55 -56.03 -16.09 -37.96
N ASN A 56 -55.71 -14.80 -37.97
CA ASN A 56 -54.38 -14.29 -38.25
C ASN A 56 -54.00 -13.34 -37.12
N GLY A 57 -52.90 -13.59 -36.42
CA GLY A 57 -52.49 -12.72 -35.33
C GLY A 57 -51.09 -13.04 -34.78
N PRO A 58 -50.44 -12.06 -34.14
CA PRO A 58 -49.18 -12.28 -33.45
C PRO A 58 -49.40 -13.10 -32.18
N ALA A 59 -48.53 -14.08 -31.95
CA ALA A 59 -48.39 -14.79 -30.68
C ALA A 59 -47.00 -14.48 -30.12
N ILE A 60 -46.96 -14.00 -28.87
CA ILE A 60 -45.72 -13.70 -28.16
C ILE A 60 -45.36 -14.93 -27.32
N LEU A 61 -44.19 -15.51 -27.55
CA LEU A 61 -43.67 -16.60 -26.73
C LEU A 61 -42.53 -16.06 -25.85
N THR A 62 -42.82 -15.83 -24.58
CA THR A 62 -41.82 -15.39 -23.60
C THR A 62 -40.93 -16.55 -23.16
N LYS A 63 -39.60 -16.40 -23.24
CA LYS A 63 -38.65 -17.41 -22.71
C LYS A 63 -38.80 -17.56 -21.18
N PRO A 64 -38.66 -18.77 -20.61
CA PRO A 64 -38.73 -18.95 -19.17
C PRO A 64 -37.59 -18.20 -18.46
N LYS A 65 -37.90 -17.51 -17.35
CA LYS A 65 -36.93 -16.74 -16.54
C LYS A 65 -35.82 -17.66 -16.01
N LYS A 66 -34.56 -17.35 -16.34
CA LYS A 66 -33.37 -18.06 -15.86
C LYS A 66 -33.21 -17.82 -14.34
N GLN A 67 -33.55 -18.80 -13.51
CA GLN A 67 -33.36 -18.73 -12.05
C GLN A 67 -31.86 -18.63 -11.74
N ARG A 68 -31.43 -17.52 -11.12
CA ARG A 68 -30.07 -17.38 -10.58
C ARG A 68 -29.97 -18.28 -9.34
N ARG A 69 -29.06 -19.26 -9.36
CA ARG A 69 -28.78 -20.10 -8.18
C ARG A 69 -28.20 -19.20 -7.08
N ALA A 70 -28.82 -19.21 -5.91
CA ALA A 70 -28.27 -18.56 -4.73
C ALA A 70 -26.92 -19.19 -4.40
N PHE A 71 -25.87 -18.37 -4.26
CA PHE A 71 -24.60 -18.84 -3.75
C PHE A 71 -24.81 -19.31 -2.30
N SER A 72 -24.39 -20.53 -2.00
CA SER A 72 -24.54 -21.12 -0.66
C SER A 72 -23.76 -20.29 0.37
N THR A 73 -24.40 -19.94 1.48
CA THR A 73 -23.81 -19.21 2.62
C THR A 73 -22.50 -19.83 3.09
N PHE A 74 -22.36 -21.15 2.95
CA PHE A 74 -21.14 -21.88 3.32
C PHE A 74 -19.92 -21.51 2.46
N ILE A 75 -20.11 -21.25 1.17
CA ILE A 75 -19.02 -20.84 0.27
C ILE A 75 -18.58 -19.42 0.62
N ALA A 76 -19.54 -18.54 0.92
CA ALA A 76 -19.25 -17.17 1.33
C ALA A 76 -18.41 -17.11 2.62
N THR A 77 -18.73 -17.95 3.62
CA THR A 77 -17.97 -18.00 4.87
C THR A 77 -16.53 -18.49 4.67
N ILE A 78 -16.31 -19.49 3.82
CA ILE A 78 -14.96 -19.99 3.52
C ILE A 78 -14.12 -18.90 2.85
N ILE A 79 -14.70 -18.19 1.88
CA ILE A 79 -14.02 -17.08 1.20
C ILE A 79 -13.69 -15.97 2.21
N LEU A 80 -14.61 -15.62 3.11
CA LEU A 80 -14.42 -14.55 4.07
C LEU A 80 -13.33 -14.88 5.10
N VAL A 81 -13.33 -16.11 5.63
CA VAL A 81 -12.26 -16.58 6.53
C VAL A 81 -10.90 -16.58 5.80
N GLY A 82 -10.87 -17.02 4.54
CA GLY A 82 -9.65 -16.99 3.72
C GLY A 82 -9.07 -15.58 3.58
N ILE A 83 -9.92 -14.58 3.28
CA ILE A 83 -9.51 -13.18 3.18
C ILE A 83 -9.02 -12.65 4.54
N SER A 84 -9.71 -12.98 5.64
CA SER A 84 -9.31 -12.53 6.98
C SER A 84 -7.96 -13.07 7.40
N VAL A 85 -7.67 -14.35 7.13
CA VAL A 85 -6.38 -14.97 7.47
C VAL A 85 -5.27 -14.38 6.59
N ALA A 86 -5.51 -14.25 5.28
CA ALA A 86 -4.55 -13.64 4.35
C ALA A 86 -4.24 -12.18 4.72
N GLY A 87 -5.27 -11.39 5.07
CA GLY A 87 -5.10 -10.01 5.52
C GLY A 87 -4.29 -9.90 6.82
N SER A 88 -4.56 -10.79 7.79
CA SER A 88 -3.83 -10.81 9.06
C SER A 88 -2.35 -11.14 8.87
N ALA A 89 -2.04 -12.07 7.95
CA ALA A 89 -0.65 -12.45 7.64
C ALA A 89 0.17 -11.32 7.01
N ILE A 90 -0.48 -10.38 6.31
CA ILE A 90 0.20 -9.22 5.69
C ILE A 90 0.42 -8.10 6.71
N ILE A 91 -0.52 -7.88 7.63
CA ILE A 91 -0.45 -6.78 8.59
C ILE A 91 0.61 -7.03 9.66
N LEU A 92 0.78 -8.29 10.11
CA LEU A 92 1.68 -8.58 11.22
C LEU A 92 3.15 -8.19 10.93
N PRO A 93 3.76 -8.55 9.77
CA PRO A 93 5.11 -8.09 9.43
C PRO A 93 5.26 -6.57 9.35
N LEU A 94 4.22 -5.86 8.90
CA LEU A 94 4.22 -4.40 8.80
C LEU A 94 4.19 -3.74 10.19
N LEU A 95 3.47 -4.31 11.14
CA LEU A 95 3.45 -3.84 12.52
C LEU A 95 4.78 -4.12 13.22
N THR A 96 5.39 -5.29 13.00
CA THR A 96 6.69 -5.61 13.59
C THR A 96 7.80 -4.73 13.05
N SER A 97 7.85 -4.47 11.73
CA SER A 97 8.85 -3.56 11.17
C SER A 97 8.69 -2.13 11.69
N SER A 98 7.45 -1.66 11.84
CA SER A 98 7.16 -0.35 12.43
C SER A 98 7.60 -0.30 13.90
N THR A 99 7.44 -1.39 14.65
CA THR A 99 7.85 -1.48 16.05
C THR A 99 9.37 -1.42 16.18
N ASP A 100 10.11 -2.07 15.30
CA ASP A 100 11.58 -2.00 15.28
C ASP A 100 12.07 -0.57 15.01
N THR A 101 11.44 0.14 14.05
CA THR A 101 11.76 1.56 13.79
C THR A 101 11.38 2.46 14.96
N ILE A 102 10.24 2.22 15.64
CA ILE A 102 9.83 3.00 16.82
C ILE A 102 10.81 2.79 17.99
N ASN A 103 11.40 1.60 18.09
CA ASN A 103 12.37 1.28 19.13
C ASN A 103 13.77 1.82 18.81
N GLN A 104 14.06 2.28 17.58
CA GLN A 104 15.32 2.93 17.26
C GLN A 104 15.38 4.30 17.95
N ASN A 105 16.44 4.48 18.73
CA ASN A 105 16.70 5.68 19.51
C ASN A 105 18.13 6.14 19.21
N THR A 106 18.24 7.33 18.65
CA THR A 106 19.52 8.00 18.38
C THR A 106 19.85 8.91 19.54
N ALA A 107 20.96 8.64 20.21
CA ALA A 107 21.41 9.43 21.34
C ALA A 107 22.94 9.47 21.38
N CYS A 108 23.48 10.58 21.88
CA CYS A 108 24.91 10.74 22.10
C CYS A 108 25.20 11.40 23.45
N TYR A 109 26.43 11.22 23.92
CA TYR A 109 26.98 12.03 24.99
C TYR A 109 28.48 12.23 24.80
N LEU A 110 28.95 13.37 25.31
CA LEU A 110 30.36 13.74 25.31
C LEU A 110 30.98 13.28 26.63
N VAL A 111 31.97 12.38 26.56
CA VAL A 111 32.56 11.72 27.75
C VAL A 111 33.74 12.51 28.29
N ASN A 112 34.64 12.93 27.40
CA ASN A 112 35.93 13.51 27.75
C ASN A 112 36.31 14.53 26.71
N VAL A 113 35.91 15.78 26.97
CA VAL A 113 36.18 16.90 26.09
C VAL A 113 37.16 17.83 26.79
N LYS A 114 38.25 18.13 26.10
CA LYS A 114 39.34 18.95 26.62
C LYS A 114 39.76 19.97 25.57
N LEU A 115 39.95 21.20 26.03
CA LEU A 115 40.37 22.32 25.19
C LEU A 115 41.58 22.98 25.84
N TYR A 116 42.66 23.12 25.09
CA TYR A 116 43.93 23.67 25.58
C TYR A 116 44.37 24.84 24.72
N LYS A 117 44.84 25.92 25.36
CA LYS A 117 45.49 27.03 24.67
C LYS A 117 46.96 26.70 24.40
N ILE A 118 47.38 26.77 23.15
CA ILE A 118 48.81 26.68 22.79
C ILE A 118 49.42 28.07 22.91
N THR A 119 50.37 28.24 23.84
CA THR A 119 50.95 29.53 24.24
C THR A 119 51.67 30.28 23.13
N SER A 120 52.19 29.58 22.12
CA SER A 120 53.08 30.16 21.11
C SER A 120 52.40 30.58 19.80
N ALA A 121 51.12 30.25 19.56
CA ALA A 121 50.64 30.21 18.17
C ALA A 121 49.18 30.65 17.87
N PHE A 122 48.44 31.32 18.76
CA PHE A 122 46.99 31.58 18.55
C PHE A 122 46.26 30.31 18.08
N GLN A 123 46.61 29.19 18.71
CA GLN A 123 46.13 27.87 18.35
C GLN A 123 45.49 27.22 19.56
N ALA A 124 44.50 26.40 19.27
CA ALA A 124 43.75 25.61 20.23
C ALA A 124 43.97 24.14 19.96
N TYR A 125 44.37 23.38 20.96
CA TYR A 125 44.38 21.92 20.88
C TYR A 125 43.08 21.39 21.49
N PHE A 126 42.26 20.76 20.65
CA PHE A 126 40.94 20.28 21.00
C PHE A 126 40.92 18.75 20.95
N ILE A 127 40.42 18.13 22.02
CA ILE A 127 40.19 16.69 22.13
C ILE A 127 38.72 16.49 22.45
N ALA A 128 38.04 15.67 21.67
CA ALA A 128 36.66 15.29 21.92
C ALA A 128 36.52 13.76 21.90
N ASN A 129 35.78 13.26 22.88
CA ASN A 129 35.35 11.87 22.93
C ASN A 129 33.83 11.82 22.94
N LEU A 130 33.26 11.38 21.84
CA LEU A 130 31.83 11.23 21.63
C LEU A 130 31.45 9.75 21.72
N GLN A 131 30.43 9.43 22.52
CA GLN A 131 29.92 8.07 22.61
C GLN A 131 28.49 7.98 22.07
N ASN A 132 28.23 6.95 21.27
CA ASN A 132 26.90 6.61 20.84
C ASN A 132 26.17 5.89 22.00
N SER A 133 25.23 6.59 22.64
CA SER A 133 24.34 6.00 23.67
C SER A 133 23.02 5.50 23.13
N GLY A 134 22.76 5.70 21.84
CA GLY A 134 21.62 5.15 21.14
C GLY A 134 21.75 3.63 20.92
N ASN A 135 20.73 3.05 20.31
CA ASN A 135 20.70 1.63 19.93
C ASN A 135 20.78 1.42 18.40
N ILE A 136 20.99 2.51 17.64
CA ILE A 136 21.27 2.49 16.20
C ILE A 136 22.68 3.02 15.95
N TYR A 137 23.33 2.56 14.88
CA TYR A 137 24.67 3.02 14.54
C TYR A 137 24.64 4.40 13.85
N VAL A 138 25.69 5.17 14.08
CA VAL A 138 25.84 6.55 13.60
C VAL A 138 26.72 6.58 12.36
N THR A 139 26.27 7.32 11.34
CA THR A 139 26.94 7.46 10.03
C THR A 139 27.75 8.74 9.94
N ASP A 140 27.20 9.85 10.46
CA ASP A 140 27.85 11.15 10.38
C ASP A 140 27.96 11.78 11.78
N VAL A 141 29.12 12.38 12.04
CA VAL A 141 29.43 13.04 13.30
C VAL A 141 30.01 14.42 13.01
N SER A 142 29.45 15.43 13.66
CA SER A 142 30.00 16.78 13.72
C SER A 142 30.20 17.18 15.16
N ILE A 143 31.42 17.57 15.54
CA ILE A 143 31.71 18.05 16.89
C ILE A 143 32.37 19.40 16.75
N THR A 144 31.74 20.46 17.27
CA THR A 144 32.18 21.83 17.07
C THR A 144 32.24 22.62 18.37
N PHE A 145 33.09 23.64 18.42
CA PHE A 145 33.12 24.67 19.44
C PHE A 145 33.30 26.03 18.77
N ALA A 146 32.84 27.10 19.43
CA ALA A 146 33.09 28.48 19.00
C ALA A 146 34.24 29.08 19.81
N ASP A 147 35.13 29.85 19.18
CA ASP A 147 36.24 30.54 19.83
C ASP A 147 35.81 31.91 20.43
N ASP A 148 36.76 32.69 20.98
CA ASP A 148 36.48 34.00 21.59
C ASP A 148 35.89 35.02 20.59
N LEU A 149 36.09 34.81 19.27
CA LEU A 149 35.58 35.64 18.19
C LEU A 149 34.31 35.05 17.54
N ASN A 150 33.71 34.02 18.13
CA ASN A 150 32.58 33.25 17.60
C ASN A 150 32.87 32.50 16.29
N ALA A 151 34.13 32.31 15.90
CA ALA A 151 34.49 31.42 14.80
C ALA A 151 34.35 29.96 15.24
N LYS A 152 33.68 29.14 14.42
CA LYS A 152 33.41 27.73 14.73
C LYS A 152 34.53 26.83 14.21
N TYR A 153 35.02 25.96 15.08
CA TYR A 153 36.04 24.96 14.78
C TYR A 153 35.55 23.60 15.22
N GLY A 154 36.00 22.53 14.57
CA GLY A 154 35.51 21.21 14.90
C GLY A 154 35.93 20.10 13.96
N PHE A 155 35.41 18.92 14.26
CA PHE A 155 35.56 17.70 13.49
C PHE A 155 34.30 17.45 12.70
N TYR A 156 34.46 16.97 11.47
CA TYR A 156 33.36 16.48 10.64
C TYR A 156 33.82 15.16 10.04
N GLU A 157 33.13 14.09 10.40
CA GLU A 157 33.37 12.75 9.89
C GLU A 157 32.09 12.30 9.19
N ASN A 158 32.20 12.09 7.88
CA ASN A 158 31.12 11.54 7.06
C ASN A 158 31.43 10.08 6.76
N SER A 159 30.39 9.27 6.59
CA SER A 159 30.54 7.85 6.23
C SER A 159 31.35 7.02 7.26
N LEU A 160 31.22 7.35 8.55
CA LEU A 160 31.73 6.55 9.64
C LEU A 160 30.73 5.43 9.98
N THR A 161 31.16 4.38 10.68
CA THR A 161 30.24 3.46 11.34
C THR A 161 30.55 3.42 12.83
N LEU A 162 29.81 4.21 13.62
CA LEU A 162 29.95 4.24 15.07
C LEU A 162 28.82 3.42 15.72
N LEU A 163 29.18 2.21 16.16
CA LEU A 163 28.26 1.24 16.73
C LEU A 163 27.69 1.70 18.09
N PRO A 164 26.47 1.27 18.47
CA PRO A 164 25.93 1.49 19.81
C PRO A 164 26.92 1.11 20.91
N GLY A 165 27.06 1.98 21.92
CA GLY A 165 27.96 1.81 23.05
C GLY A 165 29.45 2.09 22.76
N THR A 166 29.83 2.30 21.50
CA THR A 166 31.22 2.63 21.13
C THR A 166 31.47 4.13 21.10
N SER A 167 32.75 4.52 21.18
CA SER A 167 33.18 5.91 21.25
C SER A 167 34.10 6.29 20.10
N LEU A 168 33.92 7.50 19.59
CA LEU A 168 34.79 8.18 18.65
C LEU A 168 35.67 9.19 19.39
N VAL A 169 36.98 9.01 19.32
CA VAL A 169 37.96 9.96 19.88
C VAL A 169 38.65 10.69 18.74
N LYS A 170 38.61 12.02 18.78
CA LYS A 170 39.31 12.90 17.83
C LYS A 170 40.10 13.96 18.57
N ASN A 171 41.26 14.30 18.02
CA ASN A 171 42.10 15.37 18.50
C ASN A 171 42.76 16.12 17.34
N GLN A 172 42.77 17.45 17.40
CA GLN A 172 43.38 18.29 16.38
C GLN A 172 43.69 19.67 16.93
N THR A 173 44.64 20.33 16.29
CA THR A 173 44.97 21.73 16.53
C THR A 173 44.26 22.61 15.51
N PHE A 174 43.59 23.66 15.99
CA PHE A 174 42.91 24.66 15.18
C PHE A 174 43.58 26.03 15.35
N ALA A 175 43.63 26.83 14.30
CA ALA A 175 44.03 28.23 14.38
C ALA A 175 42.83 29.05 14.87
N GLY A 176 42.78 29.32 16.17
CA GLY A 176 41.62 29.92 16.85
C GLY A 176 42.02 30.67 18.11
N THR A 177 41.25 31.71 18.44
CA THR A 177 41.51 32.58 19.57
C THR A 177 40.82 32.04 20.82
N ILE A 178 41.61 31.42 21.69
CA ILE A 178 41.11 30.86 22.95
C ILE A 178 41.88 31.48 24.12
N THR A 179 41.12 31.98 25.08
CA THR A 179 41.59 32.49 26.37
C THR A 179 41.50 31.39 27.42
N LYS A 180 42.62 31.15 28.11
CA LYS A 180 42.71 30.19 29.21
C LYS A 180 41.81 30.62 30.36
N GLY A 181 41.06 29.68 30.93
CA GLY A 181 40.10 29.93 32.01
C GLY A 181 38.69 30.29 31.54
N ASN A 182 38.51 30.67 30.27
CA ASN A 182 37.18 30.85 29.70
C ASN A 182 36.49 29.50 29.46
N SER A 183 35.16 29.52 29.51
CA SER A 183 34.33 28.36 29.21
C SER A 183 33.74 28.45 27.81
N TYR A 184 33.78 27.35 27.09
CA TYR A 184 33.35 27.23 25.70
C TYR A 184 32.30 26.15 25.58
N ILE A 185 31.31 26.40 24.73
CA ILE A 185 30.25 25.43 24.43
C ILE A 185 30.76 24.52 23.31
N VAL A 186 30.72 23.22 23.56
CA VAL A 186 30.99 22.18 22.57
C VAL A 186 29.66 21.54 22.21
N ASP A 187 29.31 21.59 20.93
CA ASP A 187 28.10 20.99 20.37
C ASP A 187 28.50 19.82 19.47
N ALA A 188 27.97 18.64 19.78
CA ALA A 188 28.13 17.45 18.97
C ALA A 188 26.78 17.05 18.38
N ASN A 189 26.73 16.97 17.05
CA ASN A 189 25.59 16.54 16.27
C ASN A 189 25.91 15.20 15.60
N ILE A 190 24.99 14.25 15.71
CA ILE A 190 25.09 12.94 15.07
C ILE A 190 23.91 12.70 14.14
N ILE A 191 24.16 11.96 13.06
CA ILE A 191 23.15 11.44 12.15
C ILE A 191 23.28 9.91 12.13
N ALA A 192 22.18 9.23 12.43
CA ALA A 192 22.12 7.77 12.37
C ALA A 192 21.77 7.27 10.97
N GLU A 193 21.90 5.96 10.74
CA GLU A 193 21.62 5.32 9.45
C GLU A 193 20.19 5.59 8.94
N ASP A 194 19.22 5.62 9.84
CA ASP A 194 17.81 5.90 9.53
C ASP A 194 17.54 7.38 9.20
N GLY A 195 18.58 8.23 9.26
CA GLY A 195 18.50 9.68 9.05
C GLY A 195 18.06 10.47 10.28
N SER A 196 17.77 9.80 11.41
CA SER A 196 17.46 10.47 12.67
C SER A 196 18.68 11.21 13.21
N LYS A 197 18.43 12.24 14.02
CA LYS A 197 19.46 13.18 14.47
C LYS A 197 19.41 13.33 15.98
N ALA A 198 20.57 13.44 16.60
CA ALA A 198 20.69 13.83 18.00
C ALA A 198 21.81 14.85 18.18
N SER A 199 21.66 15.69 19.21
CA SER A 199 22.66 16.65 19.62
C SER A 199 22.98 16.45 21.11
N CYS A 200 24.25 16.59 21.45
CA CYS A 200 24.73 16.60 22.82
C CYS A 200 25.69 17.77 23.01
N ILE A 201 25.44 18.55 24.06
CA ILE A 201 26.17 19.79 24.34
C ILE A 201 26.92 19.65 25.66
N GLN A 202 28.17 20.08 25.69
CA GLN A 202 28.98 20.13 26.90
C GLN A 202 29.74 21.46 26.99
N VAL A 203 29.80 22.03 28.19
CA VAL A 203 30.64 23.22 28.46
C VAL A 203 32.01 22.77 28.95
N VAL A 204 33.06 23.32 28.34
CA VAL A 204 34.46 22.99 28.66
C VAL A 204 35.24 24.25 28.95
N THR A 205 35.97 24.24 30.06
CA THR A 205 36.89 25.33 30.41
C THR A 205 38.26 25.11 29.76
N ALA A 206 38.74 26.09 29.01
CA ALA A 206 40.05 26.03 28.36
C ALA A 206 41.18 26.07 29.38
N ARG A 207 42.17 25.20 29.22
CA ARG A 207 43.33 25.06 30.11
C ARG A 207 44.64 25.55 29.50
#